data_AF-A0A6P6I782-F1
#
_entry.id   AF-A0A6P6I782-F1
#
_cell.length_a   1.000
_cell.length_b   1.000
_cell.length_c   1.000
_cell.angle_alpha   90.00
_cell.angle_beta   90.00
_cell.angle_gamma   90.00
#
_symmetry.space_group_name_H-M   'P 1'
#
loop_
_entity.id
_entity.type
_entity.pdbx_description
1 polymer ?
#
loop_
_entity_poly.entity_id
_entity_poly.type
_entity_poly.pdbx_seq_one_letter_code
_entity_poly.pdbx_strand_id
1 'polypeptide(L)'
;MEKQQHRLAFGTLVITSKLPDTMVHFTAEEKAAVVSLWAKVNVELVGGEVLGRLLVVYPWTQRFFDNFGNLSSESAIMGNPKVKAHGKKVLTSFGNAVKHMDDLKDTFAELSELHCDKMHVDPENFKLLGNMILIVLATHFSKEFTPQVQAAWQKLTTAVANALAHRYH
;
A
#
# COMPACT_ATOMS: atom_id res chain seq x y z
N MET A 1 11.22 -51.18 37.88
CA MET A 1 10.10 -51.22 36.93
C MET A 1 9.99 -49.87 36.26
N GLU A 2 10.43 -49.88 35.03
CA GLU A 2 10.66 -48.78 34.12
C GLU A 2 9.32 -48.34 33.51
N LYS A 3 8.97 -47.06 33.60
CA LYS A 3 7.90 -46.49 32.76
C LYS A 3 8.56 -45.66 31.67
N GLN A 4 8.74 -46.33 30.54
CA GLN A 4 9.11 -45.76 29.25
C GLN A 4 8.14 -44.62 28.87
N GLN A 5 8.67 -43.41 28.80
CA GLN A 5 7.99 -42.26 28.21
C GLN A 5 8.37 -42.21 26.73
N HIS A 6 7.47 -42.70 25.88
CA HIS A 6 7.59 -42.64 24.43
C HIS A 6 6.66 -41.57 23.86
N ARG A 7 7.21 -40.85 22.86
CA ARG A 7 6.57 -39.98 21.85
C ARG A 7 6.38 -38.51 22.25
N LEU A 8 6.71 -37.52 21.43
CA LEU A 8 7.27 -37.42 20.08
C LEU A 8 7.88 -36.01 20.00
N ALA A 9 9.15 -35.87 19.61
CA ALA A 9 9.73 -34.58 19.29
C ALA A 9 9.14 -34.10 17.96
N PHE A 10 8.08 -33.30 18.01
CA PHE A 10 7.74 -32.44 16.88
C PHE A 10 8.67 -31.23 16.95
N GLY A 11 9.77 -31.31 16.18
CA GLY A 11 10.67 -30.20 15.98
C GLY A 11 9.90 -28.98 15.52
N THR A 12 10.09 -27.87 16.21
CA THR A 12 9.69 -26.54 15.77
C THR A 12 10.45 -26.24 14.48
N LEU A 13 9.86 -26.59 13.34
CA LEU A 13 10.26 -26.01 12.07
C LEU A 13 9.73 -24.57 12.09
N VAL A 14 10.50 -23.66 12.69
CA VAL A 14 10.34 -22.24 12.44
C VAL A 14 10.76 -22.05 10.99
N ILE A 15 9.80 -22.14 10.07
CA ILE A 15 9.99 -21.60 8.72
C ILE A 15 10.01 -20.09 8.89
N THR A 16 11.16 -19.52 9.26
CA THR A 16 11.42 -18.12 8.94
C THR A 16 11.56 -18.08 7.42
N SER A 17 10.45 -17.89 6.70
CA SER A 17 10.50 -17.51 5.29
C SER A 17 11.01 -16.08 5.23
N LYS A 18 12.31 -15.88 5.50
CA LYS A 18 12.99 -14.68 5.05
C LYS A 18 13.14 -14.87 3.55
N LEU A 19 12.09 -14.45 2.83
CA LEU A 19 12.17 -14.24 1.39
C LEU A 19 13.44 -13.40 1.16
N PRO A 20 14.30 -13.75 0.20
CA PRO A 20 15.44 -12.91 -0.12
C PRO A 20 14.92 -11.48 -0.34
N ASP A 21 15.65 -10.48 0.18
CA ASP A 21 15.41 -9.05 -0.08
C ASP A 21 15.61 -8.83 -1.60
N THR A 22 14.66 -9.26 -2.42
CA THR A 22 14.65 -9.00 -3.85
C THR A 22 14.24 -7.55 -4.02
N MET A 23 15.25 -6.69 -4.05
CA MET A 23 15.14 -5.33 -4.55
C MET A 23 14.32 -5.38 -5.85
N VAL A 24 13.16 -4.73 -5.87
CA VAL A 24 12.30 -4.71 -7.05
C VAL A 24 13.00 -3.86 -8.10
N HIS A 25 13.46 -4.49 -9.18
CA HIS A 25 14.13 -3.79 -10.27
C HIS A 25 13.12 -3.37 -11.34
N PHE A 26 13.10 -2.08 -11.70
CA PHE A 26 12.29 -1.55 -12.78
C PHE A 26 13.12 -1.35 -14.05
N THR A 27 12.58 -1.72 -15.22
CA THR A 27 13.20 -1.40 -16.51
C THR A 27 13.07 0.10 -16.81
N ALA A 28 13.81 0.59 -17.79
CA ALA A 28 13.70 1.98 -18.22
C ALA A 28 12.29 2.31 -18.74
N GLU A 29 11.66 1.37 -19.44
CA GLU A 29 10.31 1.49 -19.99
C GLU A 29 9.26 1.52 -18.87
N GLU A 30 9.38 0.66 -17.85
CA GLU A 30 8.49 0.67 -16.70
C GLU A 30 8.58 1.99 -15.93
N LYS A 31 9.81 2.48 -15.68
CA LYS A 31 10.03 3.78 -15.03
C LYS A 31 9.42 4.92 -15.84
N ALA A 32 9.65 4.94 -17.14
CA ALA A 32 9.10 5.96 -18.03
C ALA A 32 7.56 5.93 -18.05
N ALA A 33 6.94 4.75 -18.08
CA ALA A 33 5.49 4.59 -18.01
C ALA A 33 4.90 5.13 -16.70
N VAL A 34 5.52 4.80 -15.57
CA VAL A 34 5.11 5.31 -14.25
C VAL A 34 5.24 6.84 -14.20
N VAL A 35 6.41 7.39 -14.53
CA VAL A 35 6.68 8.83 -14.46
C VAL A 35 5.77 9.62 -15.40
N SER A 36 5.55 9.12 -16.61
CA SER A 36 4.71 9.80 -17.62
C SER A 36 3.26 9.90 -17.20
N LEU A 37 2.70 8.84 -16.60
CA LEU A 37 1.34 8.89 -16.06
C LEU A 37 1.29 9.79 -14.81
N TRP A 38 2.26 9.65 -13.90
CA TRP A 38 2.33 10.42 -12.66
C TRP A 38 2.35 11.93 -12.90
N ALA A 39 3.05 12.40 -13.96
CA ALA A 39 3.08 13.80 -14.33
C ALA A 39 1.71 14.42 -14.64
N LYS A 40 0.69 13.59 -14.92
CA LYS A 40 -0.68 14.00 -15.21
C LYS A 40 -1.63 13.85 -14.02
N VAL A 41 -1.18 13.24 -12.92
CA VAL A 41 -2.01 12.96 -11.74
C VAL A 41 -2.28 14.25 -10.97
N ASN A 42 -3.57 14.59 -10.80
CA ASN A 42 -3.99 15.58 -9.83
C ASN A 42 -3.98 14.95 -8.43
N VAL A 43 -2.88 15.17 -7.69
CA VAL A 43 -2.62 14.54 -6.38
C VAL A 43 -3.74 14.78 -5.37
N GLU A 44 -4.36 15.96 -5.36
CA GLU A 44 -5.41 16.29 -4.42
C GLU A 44 -6.73 15.57 -4.74
N LEU A 45 -7.14 15.62 -6.01
CA LEU A 45 -8.35 14.95 -6.48
C LEU A 45 -8.23 13.42 -6.34
N VAL A 46 -7.18 12.85 -6.94
CA VAL A 46 -6.97 11.40 -6.99
C VAL A 46 -6.68 10.85 -5.59
N GLY A 47 -5.92 11.57 -4.77
CA GLY A 47 -5.58 11.12 -3.42
C GLY A 47 -6.81 11.01 -2.53
N GLY A 48 -7.68 12.02 -2.56
CA GLY A 48 -8.95 11.99 -1.83
C GLY A 48 -9.86 10.86 -2.28
N GLU A 49 -9.95 10.62 -3.60
CA GLU A 49 -10.76 9.53 -4.15
C GLU A 49 -10.23 8.14 -3.78
N VAL A 50 -8.91 7.93 -3.84
CA VAL A 50 -8.26 6.67 -3.45
C VAL A 50 -8.58 6.32 -2.00
N LEU A 51 -8.38 7.26 -1.06
CA LEU A 51 -8.65 7.00 0.34
C LEU A 51 -10.15 6.84 0.60
N GLY A 52 -10.99 7.67 -0.03
CA GLY A 52 -12.43 7.56 0.10
C GLY A 52 -12.95 6.19 -0.35
N ARG A 53 -12.49 5.69 -1.51
CA ARG A 53 -12.86 4.35 -2.00
C ARG A 53 -12.35 3.23 -1.11
N LEU A 54 -11.14 3.34 -0.56
CA LEU A 54 -10.63 2.37 0.42
C LEU A 54 -11.59 2.25 1.62
N LEU A 55 -12.00 3.38 2.20
CA LEU A 55 -12.88 3.42 3.36
C LEU A 55 -14.31 2.91 3.07
N VAL A 56 -14.78 3.07 1.83
CA VAL A 56 -16.09 2.59 1.38
C VAL A 56 -16.06 1.08 1.09
N VAL A 57 -15.09 0.62 0.30
CA VAL A 57 -15.00 -0.78 -0.16
C VAL A 57 -14.54 -1.70 0.96
N TYR A 58 -13.69 -1.19 1.86
CA TYR A 58 -13.10 -1.95 2.97
C TYR A 58 -13.42 -1.27 4.31
N PRO A 59 -14.68 -1.32 4.79
CA PRO A 59 -15.15 -0.50 5.91
C PRO A 59 -14.42 -0.76 7.23
N TRP A 60 -13.80 -1.92 7.41
CA TRP A 60 -12.96 -2.19 8.60
C TRP A 60 -11.75 -1.25 8.71
N THR A 61 -11.31 -0.65 7.60
CA THR A 61 -10.21 0.33 7.61
C THR A 61 -10.58 1.65 8.27
N GLN A 62 -11.87 1.95 8.44
CA GLN A 62 -12.35 3.17 9.09
C GLN A 62 -11.90 3.29 10.54
N ARG A 63 -11.64 2.17 11.24
CA ARG A 63 -11.14 2.13 12.63
C ARG A 63 -9.83 2.88 12.86
N PHE A 64 -9.05 3.11 11.80
CA PHE A 64 -7.78 3.84 11.88
C PHE A 64 -8.00 5.37 11.80
N PHE A 65 -9.23 5.82 11.58
CA PHE A 65 -9.58 7.20 11.25
C PHE A 65 -10.69 7.77 12.12
N ASP A 66 -10.86 7.30 13.37
CA ASP A 66 -11.93 7.75 14.28
C ASP A 66 -11.97 9.28 14.46
N ASN A 67 -10.81 9.94 14.41
CA ASN A 67 -10.69 11.40 14.51
C ASN A 67 -11.15 12.17 13.25
N PHE A 68 -11.61 11.47 12.20
CA PHE A 68 -12.05 12.09 10.94
C PHE A 68 -13.52 12.50 10.97
N GLY A 69 -14.25 12.16 12.04
CA GLY A 69 -15.65 12.53 12.21
C GLY A 69 -16.57 11.56 11.47
N ASN A 70 -17.60 12.08 10.78
CA ASN A 70 -18.61 11.24 10.14
C ASN A 70 -18.04 10.46 8.92
N LEU A 71 -18.05 9.13 9.01
CA LEU A 71 -17.69 8.18 7.96
C LEU A 71 -18.81 7.13 7.71
N SER A 72 -20.05 7.41 8.14
CA SER A 72 -21.12 6.39 8.19
C SER A 72 -21.74 6.01 6.84
N SER A 73 -21.47 6.77 5.78
CA SER A 73 -21.98 6.51 4.43
C SER A 73 -20.95 6.89 3.37
N GLU A 74 -21.12 6.38 2.15
CA GLU A 74 -20.29 6.77 1.00
C GLU A 74 -20.27 8.29 0.82
N SER A 75 -21.43 8.95 0.83
CA SER A 75 -21.50 10.42 0.67
C SER A 75 -20.78 11.17 1.79
N ALA A 76 -20.88 10.68 3.04
CA ALA A 76 -20.16 11.25 4.17
C ALA A 76 -18.64 11.09 3.98
N ILE A 77 -18.17 9.90 3.60
CA ILE A 77 -16.75 9.59 3.38
C ILE A 77 -16.18 10.42 2.23
N MET A 78 -16.81 10.37 1.06
CA MET A 78 -16.34 11.05 -0.16
C MET A 78 -16.42 12.58 -0.04
N GLY A 79 -17.35 13.08 0.78
CA GLY A 79 -17.48 14.50 1.12
C GLY A 79 -16.54 14.98 2.22
N ASN A 80 -15.91 14.07 2.99
CA ASN A 80 -15.19 14.43 4.21
C ASN A 80 -13.87 15.18 3.91
N PRO A 81 -13.68 16.42 4.42
CA PRO A 81 -12.48 17.21 4.15
C PRO A 81 -11.21 16.59 4.75
N LYS A 82 -11.31 15.87 5.88
CA LYS A 82 -10.15 15.19 6.49
C LYS A 82 -9.74 13.97 5.68
N VAL A 83 -10.70 13.23 5.11
CA VAL A 83 -10.41 12.14 4.15
C VAL A 83 -9.67 12.69 2.93
N LYS A 84 -10.17 13.77 2.32
CA LYS A 84 -9.50 14.40 1.17
C LYS A 84 -8.09 14.87 1.50
N ALA A 85 -7.93 15.57 2.63
CA ALA A 85 -6.63 16.07 3.06
C ALA A 85 -5.64 14.92 3.36
N HIS A 86 -6.08 13.83 3.98
CA HIS A 86 -5.22 12.69 4.24
C HIS A 86 -4.89 11.90 2.98
N GLY A 87 -5.86 11.71 2.09
CA GLY A 87 -5.66 11.08 0.78
C GLY A 87 -4.61 11.82 -0.05
N LYS A 88 -4.63 13.16 -0.03
CA LYS A 88 -3.56 13.99 -0.62
C LYS A 88 -2.19 13.67 -0.02
N LYS A 89 -2.07 13.50 1.30
CA LYS A 89 -0.80 13.13 1.95
C LYS A 89 -0.32 11.75 1.52
N VAL A 90 -1.21 10.76 1.49
CA VAL A 90 -0.91 9.40 1.02
C VAL A 90 -0.36 9.45 -0.40
N LEU A 91 -1.06 10.14 -1.31
CA LEU A 91 -0.65 10.16 -2.70
C LEU A 91 0.60 11.04 -2.93
N THR A 92 0.81 12.08 -2.12
CA THR A 92 2.07 12.83 -2.09
C THR A 92 3.25 11.91 -1.73
N SER A 93 3.07 11.03 -0.74
CA SER A 93 4.08 10.02 -0.37
C SER A 93 4.35 9.04 -1.51
N PHE A 94 3.31 8.59 -2.23
CA PHE A 94 3.49 7.83 -3.47
C PHE A 94 4.28 8.59 -4.55
N GLY A 95 4.17 9.92 -4.60
CA GLY A 95 5.03 10.74 -5.45
C GLY A 95 6.52 10.64 -5.12
N ASN A 96 6.88 10.37 -3.86
CA ASN A 96 8.26 10.06 -3.49
C ASN A 96 8.66 8.66 -3.97
N ALA A 97 7.76 7.68 -3.91
CA ALA A 97 8.01 6.36 -4.51
C ALA A 97 8.37 6.46 -6.00
N VAL A 98 7.63 7.29 -6.75
CA VAL A 98 7.90 7.53 -8.18
C VAL A 98 9.29 8.14 -8.42
N LYS A 99 9.77 8.99 -7.50
CA LYS A 99 11.12 9.60 -7.59
C LYS A 99 12.25 8.65 -7.18
N HIS A 100 11.96 7.69 -6.29
CA HIS A 100 12.94 6.81 -5.66
C HIS A 100 12.61 5.32 -5.92
N MET A 101 12.20 4.97 -7.14
CA MET A 101 11.77 3.61 -7.49
C MET A 101 12.83 2.53 -7.25
N ASP A 102 14.12 2.89 -7.28
CA ASP A 102 15.22 1.96 -7.01
C ASP A 102 15.56 1.82 -5.51
N ASP A 103 14.95 2.64 -4.65
CA ASP A 103 15.28 2.75 -3.23
C ASP A 103 14.01 2.91 -2.35
N LEU A 104 13.00 2.09 -2.64
CA LEU A 104 11.70 2.18 -1.94
C LEU A 104 11.81 1.80 -0.47
N LYS A 105 12.71 0.88 -0.12
CA LYS A 105 12.89 0.39 1.25
C LYS A 105 13.31 1.52 2.19
N ASP A 106 14.37 2.25 1.84
CA ASP A 106 14.86 3.35 2.67
C ASP A 106 13.92 4.56 2.59
N THR A 107 13.35 4.83 1.40
CA THR A 107 12.35 5.90 1.21
C THR A 107 11.13 5.75 2.14
N PHE A 108 10.69 4.52 2.43
CA PHE A 108 9.52 4.24 3.25
C PHE A 108 9.83 3.75 4.67
N ALA A 109 11.09 3.73 5.10
CA ALA A 109 11.50 3.16 6.39
C ALA A 109 10.78 3.82 7.58
N GLU A 110 10.73 5.16 7.64
CA GLU A 110 10.05 5.89 8.71
C GLU A 110 8.53 5.68 8.68
N LEU A 111 7.93 5.59 7.49
CA LEU A 111 6.50 5.30 7.35
C LEU A 111 6.18 3.86 7.73
N SER A 112 7.07 2.90 7.45
CA SER A 112 6.94 1.51 7.88
C SER A 112 6.90 1.42 9.40
N GLU A 113 7.83 2.09 10.09
CA GLU A 113 7.86 2.16 11.56
C GLU A 113 6.59 2.80 12.13
N LEU A 114 6.14 3.92 11.56
CA LEU A 114 4.90 4.59 11.99
C LEU A 114 3.68 3.66 11.90
N HIS A 115 3.50 3.00 10.74
CA HIS A 115 2.31 2.17 10.53
C HIS A 115 2.37 0.85 11.32
N CYS A 116 3.56 0.31 11.54
CA CYS A 116 3.80 -0.88 12.35
C CYS A 116 3.63 -0.61 13.84
N ASP A 117 4.46 0.27 14.40
CA ASP A 117 4.69 0.36 15.83
C ASP A 117 3.66 1.26 16.52
N LYS A 118 3.09 2.23 15.81
CA LYS A 118 2.14 3.19 16.39
C LYS A 118 0.70 2.96 15.94
N MET A 119 0.50 2.64 14.66
CA MET A 119 -0.84 2.49 14.10
C MET A 119 -1.33 1.04 14.06
N HIS A 120 -0.43 0.06 14.21
CA HIS A 120 -0.73 -1.37 14.16
C HIS A 120 -1.61 -1.76 12.95
N VAL A 121 -1.30 -1.18 11.80
CA VAL A 121 -2.03 -1.46 10.54
C VAL A 121 -1.62 -2.86 10.07
N ASP A 122 -2.57 -3.74 9.78
CA ASP A 122 -2.24 -5.03 9.18
C ASP A 122 -1.65 -4.79 7.77
N PRO A 123 -0.47 -5.35 7.43
CA PRO A 123 0.20 -5.15 6.15
C PRO A 123 -0.66 -5.45 4.91
N GLU A 124 -1.66 -6.33 5.03
CA GLU A 124 -2.57 -6.63 3.92
C GLU A 124 -3.33 -5.38 3.45
N ASN A 125 -3.61 -4.43 4.36
CA ASN A 125 -4.28 -3.17 3.99
C ASN A 125 -3.44 -2.28 3.06
N PHE A 126 -2.10 -2.42 3.05
CA PHE A 126 -1.27 -1.69 2.09
C PHE A 126 -1.49 -2.18 0.66
N LYS A 127 -1.69 -3.48 0.46
CA LYS A 127 -2.02 -4.04 -0.85
C LYS A 127 -3.41 -3.60 -1.30
N LEU A 128 -4.38 -3.55 -0.39
CA LEU A 128 -5.72 -3.02 -0.69
C LEU A 128 -5.67 -1.56 -1.14
N LEU A 129 -4.89 -0.71 -0.46
CA LEU A 129 -4.66 0.66 -0.87
C LEU A 129 -3.99 0.73 -2.26
N GLY A 130 -2.99 -0.13 -2.52
CA GLY A 130 -2.37 -0.25 -3.84
C GLY A 130 -3.38 -0.59 -4.95
N ASN A 131 -4.27 -1.54 -4.71
CA ASN A 131 -5.34 -1.89 -5.65
C ASN A 131 -6.30 -0.72 -5.90
N MET A 132 -6.63 0.06 -4.85
CA MET A 132 -7.47 1.25 -5.00
C MET A 132 -6.79 2.32 -5.86
N ILE A 133 -5.47 2.51 -5.74
CA ILE A 133 -4.71 3.40 -6.63
C ILE A 133 -4.85 2.96 -8.08
N LEU A 134 -4.65 1.66 -8.39
CA LEU A 134 -4.78 1.14 -9.76
C LEU A 134 -6.17 1.39 -10.35
N ILE A 135 -7.23 1.13 -9.57
CA ILE A 135 -8.62 1.32 -10.01
C ILE A 135 -8.93 2.80 -10.29
N VAL A 136 -8.48 3.70 -9.42
CA VAL A 136 -8.69 5.15 -9.61
C VAL A 136 -7.89 5.64 -10.81
N LEU A 137 -6.63 5.24 -10.96
CA LEU A 137 -5.83 5.61 -12.15
C LEU A 137 -6.48 5.10 -13.44
N ALA A 138 -6.97 3.87 -13.47
CA ALA A 138 -7.70 3.33 -14.62
C ALA A 138 -8.95 4.15 -14.96
N THR A 139 -9.68 4.62 -13.94
CA THR A 139 -10.89 5.44 -14.12
C THR A 139 -10.55 6.82 -14.71
N HIS A 140 -9.51 7.47 -14.20
CA HIS A 140 -9.12 8.83 -14.62
C HIS A 140 -8.42 8.86 -15.99
N PHE A 141 -7.63 7.84 -16.31
CA PHE A 141 -6.77 7.83 -17.50
C PHE A 141 -7.24 6.91 -18.61
N SER A 142 -8.20 6.01 -18.35
CA SER A 142 -8.91 5.17 -19.33
C SER A 142 -8.00 4.63 -20.44
N LYS A 143 -7.99 5.25 -21.63
CA LYS A 143 -7.21 4.81 -22.81
C LYS A 143 -5.70 4.89 -22.59
N GLU A 144 -5.22 5.78 -21.74
CA GLU A 144 -3.80 5.94 -21.42
C GLU A 144 -3.33 4.91 -20.38
N PHE A 145 -4.24 4.31 -19.61
CA PHE A 145 -3.94 3.25 -18.66
C PHE A 145 -3.93 1.87 -19.35
N THR A 146 -3.02 1.73 -20.32
CA THR A 146 -2.85 0.49 -21.09
C THR A 146 -2.41 -0.67 -20.18
N PRO A 147 -2.52 -1.94 -20.63
CA PRO A 147 -2.05 -3.08 -19.84
C PRO A 147 -0.58 -2.97 -19.42
N GLN A 148 0.28 -2.39 -20.26
CA GLN A 148 1.69 -2.17 -19.96
C GLN A 148 1.88 -1.11 -18.86
N VAL A 149 1.13 0.00 -18.93
CA VAL A 149 1.14 1.03 -17.87
C VAL A 149 0.58 0.45 -16.57
N GLN A 150 -0.52 -0.30 -16.63
CA GLN A 150 -1.09 -0.99 -15.48
C GLN A 150 -0.09 -1.95 -14.84
N ALA A 151 0.63 -2.76 -15.62
CA ALA A 151 1.64 -3.69 -15.10
C ALA A 151 2.76 -2.95 -14.35
N ALA A 152 3.28 -1.86 -14.92
CA ALA A 152 4.32 -1.04 -14.28
C ALA A 152 3.81 -0.40 -12.97
N TRP A 153 2.60 0.15 -12.97
CA TRP A 153 1.97 0.71 -11.78
C TRP A 153 1.65 -0.34 -10.73
N GLN A 154 1.19 -1.52 -11.14
CA GLN A 154 0.93 -2.64 -10.23
C GLN A 154 2.22 -3.06 -9.54
N LYS A 155 3.29 -3.24 -10.29
CA LYS A 155 4.62 -3.52 -9.76
C LYS A 155 5.08 -2.48 -8.74
N LEU A 156 4.88 -1.18 -9.02
CA LEU A 156 5.16 -0.11 -8.08
C LEU A 156 4.32 -0.20 -6.81
N THR A 157 3.00 -0.34 -6.92
CA THR A 157 2.12 -0.43 -5.74
C THR A 157 2.43 -1.65 -4.87
N THR A 158 2.78 -2.79 -5.47
CA THR A 158 3.24 -3.98 -4.73
C THR A 158 4.59 -3.73 -4.06
N ALA A 159 5.54 -3.10 -4.75
CA ALA A 159 6.84 -2.78 -4.17
C ALA A 159 6.73 -1.80 -2.98
N VAL A 160 5.86 -0.78 -3.07
CA VAL A 160 5.57 0.14 -1.97
C VAL A 160 4.90 -0.57 -0.80
N ALA A 161 3.93 -1.45 -1.06
CA ALA A 161 3.30 -2.25 0.00
C ALA A 161 4.32 -3.13 0.74
N ASN A 162 5.24 -3.76 0.01
CA ASN A 162 6.32 -4.55 0.59
C ASN A 162 7.29 -3.69 1.41
N ALA A 163 7.64 -2.48 0.92
CA ALA A 163 8.51 -1.55 1.64
C ALA A 163 7.86 -1.07 2.95
N LEU A 164 6.56 -0.74 2.93
CA LEU A 164 5.80 -0.38 4.13
C LEU A 164 5.66 -1.53 5.12
N ALA A 165 5.62 -2.77 4.64
CA ALA A 165 5.55 -3.98 5.47
C ALA A 165 6.92 -4.43 6.02
N HIS A 166 8.03 -3.80 5.62
CA HIS A 166 9.37 -4.32 5.92
C HIS A 166 9.67 -4.43 7.41
N ARG A 167 9.20 -3.49 8.25
CA ARG A 167 9.43 -3.51 9.70
C ARG A 167 8.56 -4.50 10.49
N TYR A 168 7.58 -5.15 9.84
CA TYR A 168 6.67 -6.09 10.51
C TYR A 168 7.30 -7.47 10.76
N HIS A 169 8.47 -7.76 10.15
CA HIS A 169 9.12 -9.06 10.14
C HIS A 169 10.64 -8.98 10.30
#